data_AF-A0A4U6P2P7-F1
#
_entry.id   AF-A0A4U6P2P7-F1
#
_cell.length_a   1.000
_cell.length_b   1.000
_cell.length_c   1.000
_cell.angle_alpha   90.00
_cell.angle_beta   90.00
_cell.angle_gamma   90.00
#
_symmetry.space_group_name_H-M   'P 1'
#
loop_
_entity.id
_entity.type
_entity.pdbx_description
1 polymer ?
#
loop_
_entity_poly.entity_id
_entity_poly.type
_entity_poly.pdbx_seq_one_letter_code
_entity_poly.pdbx_strand_id
1 'polypeptide(L)'
;MLLKLRAPGHLTLVDIRNMKIQPQAVVEAFSSLLASADVRSRRLAFVCNSTLARLQAQRLTDREGVKFFDNEADAETWILK
;
A
#
# COMPACT_ATOMS: atom_id res chain seq x y z
N MET A 1 -15.26 2.06 -16.42
CA MET A 1 -15.47 2.42 -15.01
C MET A 1 -14.27 3.24 -14.51
N LEU A 2 -14.17 4.51 -14.92
CA LEU A 2 -13.08 5.45 -14.51
C LEU A 2 -13.62 6.64 -13.67
N LEU A 3 -14.94 6.70 -13.44
CA LEU A 3 -15.66 7.85 -12.87
C LEU A 3 -15.45 8.10 -11.37
N LYS A 4 -14.65 7.29 -10.67
CA LYS A 4 -14.45 7.47 -9.22
C LYS A 4 -13.20 8.27 -8.86
N LEU A 5 -12.24 8.46 -9.77
CA LEU A 5 -10.98 9.14 -9.47
C LEU A 5 -11.18 10.65 -9.30
N ARG A 6 -10.87 11.19 -8.11
CA ARG A 6 -11.01 12.63 -7.82
C ARG A 6 -9.76 13.48 -8.11
N ALA A 7 -8.62 12.85 -8.38
CA ALA A 7 -7.37 13.53 -8.70
C ALA A 7 -6.45 12.63 -9.55
N PRO A 8 -5.59 13.20 -10.42
CA PRO A 8 -4.64 12.45 -11.24
C PRO A 8 -3.58 11.73 -10.40
N GLY A 9 -2.87 10.78 -11.02
CA GLY A 9 -1.75 10.04 -10.43
C GLY A 9 -2.07 8.60 -10.06
N HIS A 10 -1.02 7.79 -9.90
CA HIS A 10 -1.12 6.36 -9.65
C HIS A 10 -1.73 6.07 -8.27
N LEU A 11 -2.66 5.12 -8.23
CA LEU A 11 -3.24 4.56 -7.02
C LEU A 11 -2.90 3.08 -6.96
N THR A 12 -2.47 2.60 -5.80
CA THR A 12 -2.09 1.20 -5.61
C THR A 12 -2.80 0.63 -4.39
N LEU A 13 -3.56 -0.44 -4.58
CA LEU A 13 -4.12 -1.25 -3.51
C LEU A 13 -3.34 -2.56 -3.47
N VAL A 14 -2.76 -2.88 -2.31
CA VAL A 14 -1.94 -4.07 -2.09
C VAL A 14 -2.62 -4.95 -1.06
N ASP A 15 -3.08 -6.12 -1.49
CA ASP A 15 -3.58 -7.14 -0.57
C ASP A 15 -2.42 -8.03 -0.11
N ILE A 16 -2.13 -7.98 1.19
CA ILE A 16 -1.09 -8.80 1.83
C ILE A 16 -1.66 -9.76 2.87
N ARG A 17 -2.99 -9.99 2.88
CA ARG A 17 -3.67 -10.84 3.88
C ARG A 17 -3.14 -12.26 3.95
N ASN A 18 -2.64 -12.79 2.83
CA ASN A 18 -2.08 -14.13 2.72
C ASN A 18 -0.59 -14.11 2.33
N MET A 19 0.09 -12.97 2.54
CA MET A 19 1.49 -12.83 2.19
C MET A 19 2.35 -13.67 3.13
N LYS A 20 3.15 -14.59 2.56
CA LYS A 20 4.19 -15.28 3.32
C LYS A 20 5.23 -14.28 3.81
N ILE A 21 5.87 -14.56 4.95
CA ILE A 21 6.98 -13.74 5.46
C ILE A 21 8.04 -13.64 4.37
N GLN A 22 8.41 -12.41 4.03
CA GLN A 22 9.42 -12.13 3.01
C GLN A 22 10.81 -12.02 3.66
N PRO A 23 11.87 -12.47 2.96
CA PRO A 23 13.24 -12.19 3.38
C PRO A 23 13.49 -10.67 3.49
N GLN A 24 14.35 -10.27 4.41
CA GLN A 24 14.70 -8.86 4.64
C GLN A 24 15.15 -8.13 3.37
N ALA A 25 15.96 -8.79 2.53
CA ALA A 25 16.42 -8.22 1.25
C ALA A 25 15.27 -7.89 0.28
N VAL A 26 14.18 -8.67 0.31
CA VAL A 26 12.98 -8.41 -0.51
C VAL A 26 12.23 -7.19 0.04
N VAL A 27 12.13 -7.07 1.36
CA VAL A 27 11.52 -5.91 2.02
C VAL A 27 12.29 -4.64 1.64
N GLU A 28 13.61 -4.67 1.69
CA GLU A 28 14.48 -3.54 1.35
C GLU A 28 14.34 -3.12 -0.12
N ALA A 29 14.39 -4.07 -1.04
CA ALA A 29 14.19 -3.80 -2.47
C ALA A 29 12.82 -3.17 -2.74
N PHE A 30 11.77 -3.66 -2.06
CA PHE A 30 10.42 -3.12 -2.21
C PHE A 30 10.28 -1.73 -1.59
N SER A 31 10.91 -1.45 -0.45
CA SER A 31 10.99 -0.10 0.13
C SER A 31 11.65 0.88 -0.85
N SER A 32 12.76 0.50 -1.48
CA SER A 32 13.45 1.34 -2.47
C SER A 32 12.56 1.63 -3.68
N LEU A 33 11.82 0.63 -4.17
CA LEU A 33 10.87 0.81 -5.25
C LEU A 33 9.77 1.81 -4.87
N LEU A 34 9.16 1.67 -3.69
CA LEU A 34 8.09 2.57 -3.22
C LEU A 34 8.56 4.01 -2.95
N ALA A 35 9.85 4.21 -2.71
CA ALA A 35 10.47 5.52 -2.54
C ALA A 35 10.78 6.22 -3.86
N SER A 36 10.93 5.48 -4.97
CA SER A 36 11.26 6.04 -6.28
C SER A 36 10.14 6.95 -6.81
N ALA A 37 10.51 8.16 -7.24
CA ALA A 37 9.58 9.17 -7.75
C ALA A 37 8.84 8.70 -9.02
N ASP A 38 9.47 7.87 -9.85
CA ASP A 38 8.94 7.43 -11.15
C ASP A 38 7.75 6.47 -11.00
N VAL A 39 7.66 5.75 -9.87
CA VAL A 39 6.62 4.76 -9.59
C VAL A 39 5.81 5.09 -8.33
N ARG A 40 6.04 6.28 -7.75
CA ARG A 40 5.43 6.68 -6.48
C ARG A 40 3.92 6.87 -6.65
N SER A 41 3.16 6.00 -5.98
CA SER A 41 1.70 6.14 -5.94
C SER A 41 1.29 7.37 -5.11
N ARG A 42 0.32 8.15 -5.61
CA ARG A 42 -0.32 9.24 -4.86
C ARG A 42 -0.96 8.70 -3.59
N ARG A 43 -1.65 7.57 -3.68
CA ARG A 43 -2.17 6.81 -2.54
C ARG A 43 -1.80 5.34 -2.63
N LEU A 44 -1.45 4.77 -1.49
CA LEU A 44 -1.10 3.37 -1.30
C LEU A 44 -1.94 2.81 -0.15
N ALA A 45 -2.82 1.86 -0.46
CA ALA A 45 -3.64 1.17 0.53
C ALA A 45 -3.14 -0.26 0.71
N PHE A 46 -2.86 -0.66 1.95
CA PHE A 46 -2.55 -2.04 2.28
C PHE A 46 -3.75 -2.71 2.97
N VAL A 47 -4.15 -3.88 2.49
CA VAL A 47 -5.12 -4.74 3.17
C VAL A 47 -4.34 -5.84 3.89
N CYS A 48 -4.43 -5.87 5.21
CA CYS A 48 -3.71 -6.82 6.05
C CYS A 48 -4.56 -7.25 7.25
N ASN A 49 -4.42 -8.50 7.65
CA ASN A 49 -5.16 -9.16 8.74
C ASN A 49 -4.25 -9.58 9.90
N SER A 50 -2.95 -9.29 9.83
CA SER A 50 -2.00 -9.57 10.92
C SER A 50 -1.23 -8.33 11.35
N THR A 51 -1.08 -8.17 12.66
CA THR A 51 -0.24 -7.12 13.27
C THR A 51 1.20 -7.16 12.78
N LEU A 52 1.73 -8.37 12.53
CA LEU A 52 3.08 -8.55 12.03
C LEU A 52 3.23 -8.03 10.58
N ALA A 53 2.30 -8.36 9.68
CA ALA A 53 2.30 -7.83 8.31
C ALA A 53 2.18 -6.31 8.30
N ARG A 54 1.34 -5.75 9.20
CA ARG A 54 1.20 -4.30 9.37
C ARG A 54 2.52 -3.64 9.83
N LEU A 55 3.18 -4.19 10.84
CA LEU A 55 4.47 -3.67 11.33
C LEU A 55 5.57 -3.74 10.25
N GLN A 56 5.59 -4.80 9.45
CA GLN A 56 6.54 -4.92 8.34
C GLN A 56 6.24 -3.89 7.25
N ALA A 57 4.97 -3.73 6.88
CA ALA A 57 4.59 -2.79 5.85
C ALA A 57 4.73 -1.32 6.29
N GLN A 58 4.59 -1.01 7.58
CA GLN A 58 4.91 0.31 8.13
C GLN A 58 6.40 0.67 7.97
N ARG A 59 7.30 -0.33 7.99
CA ARG A 59 8.73 -0.09 7.73
C ARG A 59 9.01 0.29 6.27
N LEU A 60 8.11 -0.03 5.35
CA LEU A 60 8.29 0.29 3.93
C LEU A 60 8.18 1.79 3.68
N THR A 61 7.29 2.49 4.39
CA THR A 61 7.09 3.93 4.24
C THR A 61 6.16 4.50 5.33
N ASP A 62 6.46 5.71 5.82
CA ASP A 62 5.62 6.48 6.77
C ASP A 62 5.14 7.82 6.17
N ARG A 63 5.03 7.88 4.84
CA ARG A 63 4.67 9.10 4.13
C ARG A 63 3.16 9.33 4.12
N GLU A 64 2.78 10.59 3.94
CA GLU A 64 1.39 10.94 3.64
C GLU A 64 0.89 10.20 2.38
N GLY A 65 -0.37 9.76 2.45
CA GLY A 65 -1.00 8.98 1.37
C GLY A 65 -0.79 7.47 1.47
N VAL A 66 -0.32 6.95 2.61
CA VAL A 66 -0.26 5.51 2.88
C VAL A 66 -1.23 5.16 4.01
N LYS A 67 -2.05 4.11 3.84
CA LYS A 67 -2.97 3.62 4.89
C LYS A 67 -3.09 2.10 4.90
N PHE A 68 -3.44 1.57 6.06
CA PHE A 68 -3.65 0.15 6.33
C PHE A 68 -5.11 -0.11 6.69
N PHE A 69 -5.66 -1.19 6.16
CA PHE A 69 -7.06 -1.60 6.31
C PHE A 69 -7.16 -3.09 6.62
N ASP A 70 -8.18 -3.48 7.38
CA ASP A 70 -8.45 -4.88 7.69
C ASP A 70 -9.29 -5.57 6.60
N ASN A 71 -9.98 -4.77 5.78
CA ASN A 71 -10.81 -5.24 4.68
C ASN A 71 -10.61 -4.39 3.41
N GLU A 72 -10.96 -5.00 2.27
CA GLU A 72 -10.79 -4.43 0.94
C GLU A 72 -11.76 -3.29 0.64
N ALA A 73 -13.01 -3.39 1.11
CA ALA A 73 -14.05 -2.39 0.83
C ALA A 73 -13.71 -1.00 1.38
N ASP A 74 -13.14 -0.94 2.59
CA ASP A 74 -12.68 0.31 3.20
C ASP A 74 -11.46 0.87 2.46
N ALA A 75 -10.53 0.00 2.06
CA ALA A 75 -9.36 0.37 1.28
C ALA A 75 -9.75 0.98 -0.07
N GLU A 76 -10.67 0.35 -0.80
CA GLU A 76 -11.20 0.86 -2.06
C GLU A 76 -11.92 2.20 -1.88
N THR A 77 -12.78 2.30 -0.87
CA THR A 77 -13.53 3.52 -0.57
C THR A 77 -12.59 4.68 -0.27
N TRP A 78 -11.50 4.43 0.44
CA TRP A 78 -10.51 5.46 0.73
C TRP A 78 -9.63 5.79 -0.49
N ILE A 79 -9.16 4.78 -1.23
CA ILE A 79 -8.18 5.01 -2.30
C ILE A 79 -8.79 5.76 -3.48
N LEU A 80 -10.08 5.52 -3.78
CA LEU A 80 -10.79 6.13 -4.89
C LEU A 80 -11.33 7.54 -4.58
N LYS A 81 -11.33 7.98 -3.32
CA LYS A 81 -11.67 9.38 -2.98
C LYS A 81 -10.62 10.38 -3.45
#